data_AF-A0A7I7Q5H6-F1
#
_entry.id   AF-A0A7I7Q5H6-F1
#
_cell.length_a   1.000
_cell.length_b   1.000
_cell.length_c   1.000
_cell.angle_alpha   90.00
_cell.angle_beta   90.00
_cell.angle_gamma   90.00
#
_symmetry.space_group_name_H-M   'P 1'
#
loop_
_entity.id
_entity.type
_entity.pdbx_description
1 polymer ?
#
loop_
_entity_poly.entity_id
_entity_poly.type
_entity_poly.pdbx_seq_one_letter_code
_entity_poly.pdbx_strand_id
1 'polypeptide(L)'
;MAHFDEDKYSLSQRVARMGTEHVWAEDPPSRLRHFITNVRTFEDDNPGHLVVESAELLFRSRGDVNESALLSCGREDVLRWCDDRWKLARRTINADESVLRMQNLAVFL
;
A
#
# COMPACT_ATOMS: atom_id res chain seq x y z
N MET A 1 14.72 10.46 0.07
CA MET A 1 13.83 10.34 1.24
C MET A 1 12.57 9.65 0.75
N ALA A 2 12.15 8.56 1.38
CA ALA A 2 10.94 7.83 0.98
C ALA A 2 9.71 8.44 1.66
N HIS A 3 8.54 8.36 1.01
CA HIS A 3 7.27 8.74 1.64
C HIS A 3 6.88 7.82 2.81
N PHE A 4 7.26 6.55 2.71
CA PHE A 4 7.13 5.56 3.76
C PHE A 4 8.48 4.86 3.97
N ASP A 5 8.87 4.78 5.23
CA ASP A 5 9.95 3.92 5.72
C ASP A 5 9.44 3.34 7.03
N GLU A 6 8.87 2.15 6.95
CA GLU A 6 7.99 1.60 7.98
C GLU A 6 8.45 0.21 8.40
N ASP A 7 8.38 -0.04 9.70
CA ASP A 7 8.56 -1.36 10.28
C ASP A 7 7.24 -1.92 10.81
N LYS A 8 7.28 -3.10 11.43
CA LYS A 8 6.08 -3.71 11.98
C LYS A 8 5.45 -2.86 13.09
N TYR A 9 6.25 -2.16 13.88
CA TYR A 9 5.78 -1.32 14.97
C TYR A 9 5.04 -0.09 14.42
N SER A 10 5.67 0.66 13.51
CA SER A 10 5.08 1.87 12.91
C SER A 10 3.80 1.55 12.11
N LEU A 11 3.79 0.45 11.34
CA LEU A 11 2.58 -0.03 10.66
C LEU A 11 1.47 -0.37 11.65
N SER A 12 1.79 -1.00 12.78
CA SER A 12 0.80 -1.35 13.80
C SER A 12 0.20 -0.09 14.44
N GLN A 13 0.99 0.97 14.64
CA GLN A 13 0.50 2.26 15.10
C GLN A 13 -0.43 2.92 14.07
N ARG A 14 -0.12 2.84 12.78
CA ARG A 14 -1.01 3.35 11.72
C ARG A 14 -2.34 2.64 11.68
N VAL A 15 -2.34 1.30 11.81
CA VAL A 15 -3.57 0.51 11.91
C VAL A 15 -4.36 0.86 13.16
N ALA A 16 -3.71 0.95 14.32
CA ALA A 16 -4.36 1.34 15.57
C ALA A 16 -4.99 2.73 15.47
N ARG A 17 -4.28 3.69 14.84
CA ARG A 17 -4.80 5.03 14.59
C ARG A 17 -6.08 4.99 13.75
N MET A 18 -6.13 4.21 12.67
CA MET A 18 -7.35 4.05 11.85
C MET A 18 -8.57 3.52 12.62
N GLY A 19 -8.35 2.86 13.76
CA GLY A 19 -9.43 2.43 14.67
C GLY A 19 -9.92 3.51 15.63
N THR A 20 -9.36 4.72 15.61
CA THR A 20 -9.76 5.83 16.47
C THR A 20 -10.69 6.82 15.76
N GLU A 21 -11.47 7.57 16.53
CA GLU A 21 -12.36 8.64 16.02
C GLU A 21 -11.60 9.88 15.52
N HIS A 22 -10.27 9.93 15.65
CA HIS A 22 -9.47 11.16 15.44
C HIS A 22 -8.64 11.13 14.16
N VAL A 23 -8.98 10.27 13.20
CA VAL A 23 -8.29 10.20 11.90
C VAL A 23 -8.93 11.17 10.93
N TRP A 24 -8.76 12.46 11.17
CA TRP A 24 -9.33 13.51 10.32
C TRP A 24 -8.96 13.42 8.83
N ALA A 25 -7.85 12.74 8.50
CA ALA A 25 -7.46 12.47 7.12
C ALA A 25 -8.36 11.43 6.42
N GLU A 26 -9.01 10.55 7.18
CA GLU A 26 -9.89 9.46 6.75
C GLU A 26 -11.25 9.50 7.47
N ASP A 27 -11.69 10.69 7.94
CA ASP A 27 -13.04 10.93 8.45
C ASP A 27 -13.67 12.13 7.70
N PRO A 28 -14.62 11.94 6.78
CA PRO A 28 -15.19 10.66 6.36
C PRO A 28 -14.16 9.79 5.60
N PRO A 29 -14.35 8.45 5.60
CA PRO A 29 -13.39 7.51 5.01
C PRO A 29 -13.30 7.65 3.50
N SER A 30 -12.10 7.41 2.99
CA SER A 30 -11.87 7.34 1.55
C SER A 30 -12.58 6.14 0.93
N ARG A 31 -13.18 6.36 -0.24
CA ARG A 31 -13.58 5.27 -1.14
C ARG A 31 -12.37 4.90 -1.99
N LEU A 32 -11.80 3.75 -1.70
CA LEU A 32 -10.59 3.24 -2.33
C LEU A 32 -10.90 2.11 -3.32
N ARG A 33 -10.13 2.03 -4.39
CA ARG A 33 -10.09 0.84 -5.25
C ARG A 33 -8.66 0.60 -5.72
N HIS A 34 -8.13 -0.56 -5.35
CA HIS A 34 -6.82 -1.03 -5.78
C HIS A 34 -7.02 -1.89 -7.02
N PHE A 35 -6.57 -1.41 -8.18
CA PHE A 35 -6.51 -2.22 -9.39
C PHE A 35 -5.13 -2.84 -9.49
N ILE A 36 -5.03 -4.13 -9.16
CA ILE A 36 -3.77 -4.88 -9.19
C ILE A 36 -3.69 -5.66 -10.50
N THR A 37 -2.61 -5.46 -11.25
CA THR A 37 -2.38 -6.12 -12.55
C THR A 37 -0.91 -6.53 -12.69
N ASN A 38 -0.57 -7.15 -13.83
CA ASN A 38 0.81 -7.48 -14.22
C ASN A 38 1.55 -8.31 -13.16
N VAL A 39 0.82 -9.14 -12.42
CA VAL A 39 1.37 -9.97 -11.35
C VAL A 39 2.33 -10.99 -11.95
N ARG A 40 3.59 -10.94 -11.49
CA ARG A 40 4.66 -11.86 -11.86
C ARG A 40 5.30 -12.36 -10.57
N THR A 41 5.63 -13.64 -10.55
CA THR A 41 6.20 -14.31 -9.37
C THR A 41 7.53 -14.95 -9.73
N PHE A 42 8.49 -14.85 -8.83
CA PHE A 42 9.82 -15.39 -8.98
C PHE A 42 10.22 -16.16 -7.72
N GLU A 43 10.91 -17.27 -7.92
CA GLU A 43 11.53 -18.01 -6.82
C GLU A 43 12.63 -17.14 -6.19
N ASP A 44 12.73 -17.22 -4.86
CA ASP A 44 13.82 -16.62 -4.08
C ASP A 44 14.78 -17.72 -3.66
N ASP A 45 16.03 -17.37 -3.34
CA ASP A 45 17.01 -18.35 -2.83
C ASP A 45 16.55 -19.01 -1.51
N ASN A 46 15.64 -18.35 -0.78
CA ASN A 46 14.97 -18.93 0.38
C ASN A 46 13.69 -19.67 -0.07
N PRO A 47 13.61 -21.01 0.11
CA PRO A 47 12.46 -21.80 -0.34
C PRO A 47 11.11 -21.41 0.27
N GLY A 48 11.11 -20.69 1.39
CA GLY A 48 9.90 -20.17 2.02
C GLY A 48 9.48 -18.80 1.53
N HIS A 49 10.19 -18.20 0.58
CA HIS A 49 9.94 -16.87 0.04
C HIS A 49 9.48 -16.91 -1.42
N LEU A 50 8.66 -15.93 -1.77
CA LEU A 50 8.21 -15.68 -3.13
C LEU A 50 8.35 -14.19 -3.41
N VAL A 51 9.13 -13.83 -4.42
CA VAL A 51 9.22 -12.46 -4.91
C VAL A 51 8.04 -12.22 -5.86
N VAL A 52 7.31 -11.14 -5.65
CA VAL A 52 6.13 -10.79 -6.45
C VAL A 52 6.27 -9.36 -6.95
N GLU A 53 6.25 -9.20 -8.27
CA GLU A 53 6.12 -7.91 -8.91
C GLU A 53 4.67 -7.71 -9.34
N SER A 54 4.11 -6.53 -9.08
CA SER A 54 2.77 -6.17 -9.53
C SER A 54 2.68 -4.68 -9.84
N ALA A 55 1.75 -4.33 -10.72
CA ALA A 55 1.35 -2.94 -10.95
C ALA A 55 0.08 -2.64 -10.17
N GLU A 56 -0.01 -1.44 -9.61
CA GLU A 56 -1.19 -0.95 -8.92
C GLU A 56 -1.62 0.41 -9.48
N LEU A 57 -2.89 0.51 -9.84
CA LEU A 57 -3.57 1.78 -9.99
C LEU A 57 -4.53 1.95 -8.81
N LEU A 58 -4.20 2.84 -7.89
CA LEU A 58 -5.08 3.22 -6.80
C LEU A 58 -6.01 4.34 -7.25
N PHE A 59 -7.31 4.11 -7.14
CA PHE A 59 -8.32 5.15 -7.16
C PHE A 59 -8.72 5.53 -5.73
N ARG A 60 -8.75 6.84 -5.45
CA ARG A 60 -9.23 7.40 -4.19
C ARG A 60 -10.22 8.52 -4.44
N SER A 61 -11.38 8.47 -3.80
CA SER A 61 -12.28 9.62 -3.68
C SER A 61 -12.70 9.82 -2.23
N ARG A 62 -12.81 11.08 -1.78
CA ARG A 62 -13.16 11.40 -0.40
C ARG A 62 -14.03 12.65 -0.33
N GLY A 63 -15.04 12.62 0.54
CA GLY A 63 -16.02 13.69 0.66
C GLY A 63 -16.87 13.81 -0.60
N ASP A 64 -17.40 15.01 -0.80
CA ASP A 64 -18.35 15.40 -1.85
C ASP A 64 -17.80 16.47 -2.80
N VAL A 65 -16.88 17.33 -2.34
CA VAL A 65 -16.37 18.47 -3.13
C VAL A 65 -15.06 18.18 -3.86
N ASN A 66 -14.18 17.32 -3.30
CA ASN A 66 -12.86 17.10 -3.86
C ASN A 66 -12.91 16.15 -5.07
N GLU A 67 -12.13 16.46 -6.10
CA GLU A 67 -11.89 15.53 -7.21
C GLU A 67 -11.26 14.23 -6.72
N SER A 68 -11.58 13.13 -7.39
CA SER A 68 -10.91 11.86 -7.16
C SER A 68 -9.45 11.92 -7.60
N ALA A 69 -8.58 11.26 -6.86
CA ALA A 69 -7.18 11.08 -7.21
C ALA A 69 -6.92 9.68 -7.74
N LEU A 70 -6.00 9.59 -8.70
CA LEU A 70 -5.37 8.34 -9.13
C LEU A 70 -3.91 8.35 -8.71
N LEU A 71 -3.39 7.19 -8.33
CA LEU A 71 -1.96 6.96 -8.11
C LEU A 71 -1.56 5.68 -8.82
N SER A 72 -0.59 5.79 -9.74
CA SER A 72 0.04 4.64 -10.39
C SER A 72 1.35 4.31 -9.68
N CYS A 73 1.56 3.03 -9.38
CA CYS A 73 2.81 2.56 -8.81
C CYS A 73 3.12 1.10 -9.16
N GLY A 74 4.41 0.78 -9.17
CA GLY A 74 4.92 -0.59 -9.13
C GLY A 74 5.12 -1.06 -7.69
N ARG A 75 4.85 -2.34 -7.44
CA ARG A 75 5.09 -3.01 -6.15
C ARG A 75 6.01 -4.20 -6.32
N GLU A 76 7.05 -4.23 -5.50
CA GLU A 76 7.94 -5.37 -5.30
C GLU A 76 7.74 -5.92 -3.89
N ASP A 77 7.08 -7.07 -3.82
CA ASP A 77 6.72 -7.74 -2.57
C ASP A 77 7.62 -8.97 -2.37
N VAL A 78 7.99 -9.23 -1.12
CA VAL A 78 8.47 -10.54 -0.68
C VAL A 78 7.37 -11.14 0.17
N LEU A 79 6.78 -12.24 -0.30
CA LEU A 79 5.88 -13.06 0.50
C LEU A 79 6.66 -14.17 1.18
N ARG A 80 6.30 -14.49 2.42
CA ARG A 80 6.87 -15.59 3.19
C ARG A 80 5.79 -16.59 3.58
N TRP A 81 6.02 -17.86 3.33
CA TRP A 81 5.15 -18.93 3.79
C TRP A 81 5.38 -19.17 5.28
N CYS A 82 4.34 -18.95 6.10
CA CYS A 82 4.37 -19.15 7.54
C CYS A 82 3.00 -19.59 8.03
N ASP A 83 2.94 -20.63 8.87
CA ASP A 83 1.69 -21.12 9.47
C ASP A 83 0.62 -21.41 8.40
N ASP A 84 1.02 -22.14 7.35
CA ASP A 84 0.17 -22.53 6.20
C ASP A 84 -0.49 -21.36 5.45
N ARG A 85 0.14 -20.18 5.48
CA ARG A 85 -0.32 -19.02 4.71
C ARG A 85 0.82 -18.12 4.26
N TRP A 86 0.59 -17.37 3.18
CA TRP A 86 1.47 -16.29 2.77
C TRP A 86 1.30 -15.07 3.69
N LYS A 87 2.42 -14.51 4.13
CA LYS A 87 2.48 -13.22 4.83
C LYS A 87 3.39 -12.27 4.05
N LEU A 88 3.05 -10.98 4.00
CA LEU A 88 3.92 -9.96 3.44
C LEU A 88 5.12 -9.75 4.37
N ALA A 89 6.32 -10.09 3.90
CA ALA A 89 7.57 -9.91 4.63
C ALA A 89 8.20 -8.56 4.34
N ARG A 90 8.09 -8.07 3.10
CA ARG A 90 8.59 -6.77 2.65
C ARG A 90 7.76 -6.28 1.47
N ARG A 91 7.58 -4.97 1.36
CA ARG A 91 7.04 -4.28 0.19
C ARG A 91 7.88 -3.06 -0.12
N THR A 92 8.29 -2.91 -1.36
CA THR A 92 8.79 -1.65 -1.92
C THR A 92 7.75 -1.13 -2.91
N ILE A 93 7.36 0.13 -2.77
CA ILE A 93 6.43 0.80 -3.70
C ILE A 93 7.19 1.89 -4.44
N ASN A 94 7.19 1.80 -5.77
CA ASN A 94 7.76 2.80 -6.65
C ASN A 94 6.61 3.56 -7.32
N ALA A 95 6.34 4.79 -6.87
CA ALA A 95 5.35 5.65 -7.51
C ALA A 95 5.86 6.15 -8.87
N ASP A 96 4.99 6.20 -9.87
CA ASP A 96 5.36 6.63 -11.23
C ASP A 96 5.44 8.17 -11.37
N GLU A 97 5.11 8.91 -10.31
CA GLU A 97 5.14 10.38 -10.29
C GLU A 97 6.17 10.91 -9.27
N SER A 98 7.00 11.88 -9.70
CA SER A 98 7.96 12.54 -8.81
C SER A 98 7.30 13.45 -7.77
N VAL A 99 6.10 13.95 -8.07
CA VAL A 99 5.30 14.78 -7.17
C VAL A 99 3.90 14.18 -7.09
N LEU A 100 3.54 13.67 -5.92
CA LEU A 100 2.24 13.05 -5.70
C LEU A 100 1.15 14.13 -5.66
N ARG A 101 0.16 13.98 -6.55
CA ARG A 101 -0.98 14.90 -6.63
C ARG A 101 -2.05 14.63 -5.58
N MET A 102 -2.00 13.46 -4.95
CA MET A 102 -2.90 13.12 -3.85
C MET A 102 -2.56 13.96 -2.62
N GLN A 103 -3.56 14.57 -1.99
CA GLN A 103 -3.38 15.49 -0.85
C GLN A 103 -2.60 14.88 0.33
N ASN A 104 -2.69 13.57 0.52
CA ASN A 104 -1.96 12.81 1.51
C ASN A 104 -1.95 11.32 1.13
N LEU A 105 -1.05 10.56 1.75
CA LEU A 105 -1.01 9.10 1.65
C LEU A 105 -1.59 8.45 2.92
N ALA A 106 -2.78 8.87 3.36
CA ALA A 106 -3.46 8.25 4.52
C ALA A 106 -4.07 6.86 4.19
N VAL A 107 -3.46 6.14 3.25
CA VAL A 107 -3.90 4.85 2.70
C VAL A 107 -2.75 3.85 2.77
N PHE A 108 -3.04 2.57 2.52
CA PHE A 108 -2.02 1.53 2.35
C PHE A 108 -1.91 1.17 0.88
N LEU A 109 -0.68 1.03 0.38
CA LEU A 109 -0.35 0.59 -0.97
C LEU A 109 0.31 -0.79 -0.89
#